data_AF-A0A2M8ASQ5-F1
#
_entry.id   AF-A0A2M8ASQ5-F1
#
_cell.length_a   1.000
_cell.length_b   1.000
_cell.length_c   1.000
_cell.angle_alpha   90.00
_cell.angle_beta   90.00
_cell.angle_gamma   90.00
#
_symmetry.space_group_name_H-M   'P 1'
#
loop_
_entity.id
_entity.type
_entity.pdbx_description
1 polymer ?
#
loop_
_entity_poly.entity_id
_entity_poly.type
_entity_poly.pdbx_seq_one_letter_code
_entity_poly.pdbx_strand_id
1 'polypeptide(L)'
;MKGLKRVEQGCNKINILLQQWELQRLEIFFLFVAIVFIPLHFLVQIDVPIYGDGAVYANLGRYVAEGHFYPLQFRTYCEGIFADHPYLFFYFLGFFYKIFSFQEIALKIPNFIFGLLTVFILYRFLQEKGQYKNRLGSLVAVFCLGFSPNYQVHVRGPLLDVPLVFFSILSVYLLFQRKHYFLSGLSVAAAFLTKGTEGLPLLGAYALIFSWNLFRKRILFLCSGNSKNAFLVGNPQRVMVVRVSLIP
;
A
#
# COMPACT_ATOMS: atom_id res chain seq x y z
N MET A 1 2.00 -51.31 -26.27
CA MET A 1 1.94 -49.82 -26.23
C MET A 1 0.98 -49.21 -25.19
N LYS A 2 -0.19 -49.80 -24.86
CA LYS A 2 -1.12 -49.23 -23.84
C LYS A 2 -0.59 -49.22 -22.39
N GLY A 3 0.28 -50.16 -22.02
CA GLY A 3 0.88 -50.24 -20.67
C GLY A 3 1.90 -49.13 -20.37
N LEU A 4 2.77 -48.81 -21.33
CA LEU A 4 3.80 -47.77 -21.20
C LEU A 4 3.19 -46.38 -20.98
N LYS A 5 2.14 -46.01 -21.74
CA LYS A 5 1.42 -44.74 -21.55
C LYS A 5 0.78 -44.61 -20.17
N ARG A 6 0.39 -45.72 -19.53
CA ARG A 6 -0.24 -45.73 -18.20
C ARG A 6 0.79 -45.53 -17.08
N VAL A 7 2.02 -46.00 -17.28
CA VAL A 7 3.16 -45.77 -16.38
C VAL A 7 3.65 -44.32 -16.49
N GLU A 8 3.78 -43.77 -17.70
CA GLU A 8 4.14 -42.34 -17.88
C GLU A 8 3.11 -41.39 -17.25
N GLN A 9 1.82 -41.69 -17.39
CA GLN A 9 0.76 -40.90 -16.75
C GLN A 9 0.81 -41.00 -15.21
N GLY A 10 1.16 -42.17 -14.67
CA GLY A 10 1.37 -42.38 -13.23
C GLY A 10 2.56 -41.58 -12.69
N CYS A 11 3.72 -41.64 -13.36
CA CYS A 11 4.91 -40.87 -12.99
C CYS A 11 4.67 -39.36 -13.05
N ASN A 12 3.99 -38.85 -14.09
CA ASN A 12 3.65 -37.44 -14.16
C ASN A 12 2.73 -36.99 -13.02
N LYS A 13 1.77 -37.83 -12.62
CA LYS A 13 0.87 -37.52 -11.51
C LYS A 13 1.60 -37.49 -10.16
N ILE A 14 2.54 -38.42 -9.94
CA ILE A 14 3.37 -38.44 -8.72
C ILE A 14 4.29 -37.22 -8.66
N ASN A 15 4.94 -36.85 -9.78
CA ASN A 15 5.80 -35.66 -9.84
C ASN A 15 5.01 -34.37 -9.56
N ILE A 16 3.79 -34.24 -10.07
CA ILE A 16 2.91 -33.10 -9.78
C ILE A 16 2.54 -33.06 -8.29
N LEU A 17 2.21 -34.21 -7.68
CA LEU A 17 1.86 -34.28 -6.26
C LEU A 17 3.05 -33.94 -5.36
N LEU A 18 4.25 -34.45 -5.69
CA LEU A 18 5.49 -34.12 -4.98
C LEU A 18 5.80 -32.62 -5.09
N GLN A 19 5.66 -32.04 -6.29
CA GLN A 19 5.87 -30.60 -6.50
C GLN A 19 4.86 -29.75 -5.72
N GLN A 20 3.59 -30.16 -5.66
CA GLN A 20 2.58 -29.47 -4.84
C GLN A 20 2.89 -29.56 -3.35
N TRP A 21 3.37 -30.71 -2.88
CA TRP A 21 3.77 -30.93 -1.49
C TRP A 21 4.95 -30.05 -1.08
N GLU A 22 5.98 -29.95 -1.93
CA GLU A 22 7.13 -29.07 -1.68
C GLU A 22 6.72 -27.59 -1.63
N LEU A 23 5.85 -27.15 -2.55
CA LEU A 23 5.31 -25.79 -2.53
C LEU A 23 4.54 -25.49 -1.24
N GLN A 24 3.71 -26.43 -0.77
CA GLN A 24 2.96 -26.27 0.48
C GLN A 24 3.88 -26.17 1.70
N ARG A 25 4.95 -26.97 1.77
CA ARG A 25 5.93 -26.87 2.87
C ARG A 25 6.64 -25.52 2.89
N LEU A 26 7.05 -25.04 1.71
CA LEU A 26 7.67 -23.73 1.58
C LEU A 26 6.71 -22.61 2.00
N GLU A 27 5.44 -22.68 1.62
CA GLU A 27 4.43 -21.70 2.06
C GLU A 27 4.30 -21.64 3.58
N ILE A 28 4.18 -22.81 4.23
CA ILE A 28 4.07 -22.89 5.69
C ILE A 28 5.33 -22.33 6.35
N PHE A 29 6.51 -22.65 5.81
CA PHE A 29 7.78 -22.11 6.30
C PHE A 29 7.80 -20.58 6.21
N PHE A 30 7.52 -20.00 5.04
CA PHE A 30 7.53 -18.54 4.89
C PHE A 30 6.45 -17.84 5.71
N LEU A 31 5.28 -18.45 5.90
CA LEU A 31 4.25 -17.93 6.80
C LEU A 31 4.72 -17.93 8.25
N PHE A 32 5.30 -19.03 8.70
CA PHE A 32 5.86 -19.15 10.04
C PHE A 32 6.94 -18.08 10.27
N VAL A 33 7.85 -17.93 9.34
CA VAL A 33 8.91 -16.91 9.39
C VAL A 33 8.32 -15.50 9.35
N ALA A 34 7.33 -15.22 8.50
CA ALA A 34 6.70 -13.90 8.44
C ALA A 34 5.93 -13.54 9.73
N ILE A 35 5.28 -14.52 10.37
CA ILE A 35 4.48 -14.31 11.59
C ILE A 35 5.36 -14.26 12.84
N VAL A 36 6.45 -15.03 12.89
CA VAL A 36 7.29 -15.15 14.09
C VAL A 36 8.55 -14.31 14.00
N PHE A 37 9.32 -14.45 12.92
CA PHE A 37 10.63 -13.79 12.82
C PHE A 37 10.54 -12.30 12.55
N ILE A 38 9.56 -11.83 11.75
CA ILE A 38 9.43 -10.39 11.48
C ILE A 38 9.12 -9.64 12.78
N PRO A 39 8.10 -10.01 13.59
CA PRO A 39 7.87 -9.36 14.89
C PRO A 39 9.03 -9.55 15.87
N LEU A 40 9.62 -10.75 15.95
CA LEU A 40 10.76 -10.99 16.85
C LEU A 40 11.96 -10.10 16.50
N HIS A 41 12.28 -9.98 15.21
CA HIS A 41 13.38 -9.14 14.78
C HIS A 41 13.13 -7.66 15.09
N PHE A 42 11.87 -7.22 14.98
CA PHE A 42 11.48 -5.89 15.43
C PHE A 42 11.62 -5.71 16.95
N LEU A 43 11.24 -6.70 17.76
CA LEU A 43 11.42 -6.64 19.22
C LEU A 43 12.89 -6.47 19.60
N VAL A 44 13.80 -7.13 18.90
CA VAL A 44 15.26 -6.98 19.11
C VAL A 44 15.75 -5.55 18.78
N GLN A 45 15.05 -4.82 17.90
CA GLN A 45 15.43 -3.46 17.51
C GLN A 45 14.83 -2.37 18.41
N ILE A 46 14.01 -2.73 19.40
CA ILE A 46 13.41 -1.76 20.34
C ILE A 46 14.46 -1.05 21.19
N ASP A 47 15.57 -1.71 21.50
CA ASP A 47 16.63 -1.13 22.35
C ASP A 47 17.57 -0.17 21.60
N VAL A 48 17.38 0.00 20.28
CA VAL A 48 18.20 0.93 19.49
C VAL A 48 17.77 2.37 19.78
N PRO A 49 18.65 3.26 20.26
CA PRO A 49 18.26 4.62 20.63
C PRO A 49 17.69 5.41 19.44
N ILE A 50 16.75 6.30 19.72
CA ILE A 50 16.22 7.26 18.73
C ILE A 50 17.27 8.34 18.45
N TYR A 51 17.58 8.56 17.17
CA TYR A 51 18.55 9.56 16.70
C TYR A 51 18.03 10.31 15.45
N GLY A 52 18.70 11.41 15.10
CA GLY A 52 18.37 12.22 13.92
C GLY A 52 16.96 12.79 13.97
N ASP A 53 16.26 12.78 12.83
CA ASP A 53 14.90 13.30 12.70
C ASP A 53 13.91 12.68 13.69
N GLY A 54 14.13 11.40 14.06
CA GLY A 54 13.29 10.73 15.04
C GLY A 54 13.26 11.43 16.40
N ALA A 55 14.36 12.08 16.81
CA ALA A 55 14.41 12.83 18.06
C ALA A 55 13.60 14.13 17.98
N VAL A 56 13.60 14.79 16.81
CA VAL A 56 12.75 15.96 16.55
C VAL A 56 11.28 15.57 16.59
N TYR A 57 10.92 14.49 15.89
CA TYR A 57 9.55 13.98 15.84
C TYR A 57 9.04 13.50 17.20
N ALA A 58 9.92 12.90 18.02
CA ALA A 58 9.64 12.57 19.41
C ALA A 58 9.19 13.80 20.22
N ASN A 59 9.94 14.91 20.13
CA ASN A 59 9.58 16.14 20.83
C ASN A 59 8.25 16.74 20.32
N LEU A 60 7.96 16.63 19.01
CA LEU A 60 6.67 17.04 18.45
C LEU A 60 5.51 16.18 18.98
N GLY A 61 5.71 14.87 19.09
CA GLY A 61 4.76 13.97 19.75
C GLY A 61 4.50 14.36 21.20
N ARG A 62 5.53 14.81 21.94
CA ARG A 62 5.40 15.29 23.32
C ARG A 62 4.50 16.52 23.39
N TYR A 63 4.69 17.51 22.51
CA TYR A 63 3.82 18.69 22.46
C TYR A 63 2.35 18.31 22.25
N VAL A 64 2.06 17.38 21.35
CA VAL A 64 0.69 16.86 21.15
C VAL A 64 0.16 16.20 22.43
N ALA A 65 0.98 15.39 23.09
CA ALA A 65 0.59 14.72 24.33
C ALA A 65 0.27 15.70 25.46
N GLU A 66 1.01 16.83 25.53
CA GLU A 66 0.81 17.93 26.47
C GLU A 66 -0.41 18.81 26.16
N GLY A 67 -1.07 18.59 25.01
CA GLY A 67 -2.29 19.31 24.62
C GLY A 67 -2.09 20.42 23.61
N HIS A 68 -0.91 20.52 23.01
CA HIS A 68 -0.66 21.43 21.89
C HIS A 68 -1.07 20.76 20.57
N PHE A 69 -2.22 21.16 20.03
CA PHE A 69 -2.77 20.57 18.81
C PHE A 69 -2.52 21.42 17.55
N TYR A 70 -2.17 22.69 17.72
CA TYR A 70 -2.04 23.61 16.61
C TYR A 70 -0.60 23.65 16.09
N PRO A 71 -0.39 23.57 14.77
CA PRO A 71 0.92 23.67 14.12
C PRO A 71 1.85 24.76 14.65
N LEU A 72 1.29 25.95 14.91
CA LEU A 72 2.03 27.12 15.39
C LEU A 72 2.63 26.94 16.81
N GLN A 73 2.16 25.93 17.55
CA GLN A 73 2.64 25.62 18.89
C GLN A 73 3.85 24.67 18.86
N PHE A 74 4.11 24.03 17.71
CA PHE A 74 5.22 23.10 17.56
C PHE A 74 6.52 23.86 17.32
N ARG A 75 7.39 23.83 18.33
CA ARG A 75 8.70 24.49 18.26
C ARG A 75 9.83 23.48 18.08
N THR A 76 10.80 23.84 17.24
CA THR A 76 12.07 23.13 17.13
C THR A 76 12.99 23.48 18.30
N TYR A 77 14.13 22.79 18.38
CA TYR A 77 15.17 23.06 19.38
C TYR A 77 15.70 24.50 19.31
N CYS A 78 15.61 25.17 18.16
CA CYS A 78 16.04 26.56 17.96
C CYS A 78 14.88 27.57 18.13
N GLU A 79 13.83 27.20 18.87
CA GLU A 79 12.62 28.00 19.14
C GLU A 79 11.76 28.41 17.93
N GLY A 80 12.15 28.08 16.70
CA GLY A 80 11.37 28.30 15.49
C GLY A 80 10.15 27.37 15.37
N ILE A 81 9.11 27.83 14.66
CA ILE A 81 7.93 27.00 14.36
C ILE A 81 8.35 25.88 13.41
N PHE A 82 8.01 24.63 13.75
CA PHE A 82 8.24 23.48 12.88
C PHE A 82 7.17 23.45 11.78
N ALA A 83 7.55 23.70 10.53
CA ALA A 83 6.65 23.73 9.37
C ALA A 83 7.12 22.85 8.21
N ASP A 84 8.14 22.02 8.41
CA ASP A 84 8.78 21.24 7.34
C ASP A 84 7.87 20.10 6.83
N HIS A 85 7.08 19.52 7.73
CA HIS A 85 6.21 18.39 7.43
C HIS A 85 4.80 18.56 8.00
N PRO A 86 3.78 18.00 7.33
CA PRO A 86 2.42 17.99 7.87
C PRO A 86 2.29 17.06 9.09
N TYR A 87 1.23 17.29 9.88
CA TYR A 87 1.24 16.93 11.31
C TYR A 87 0.58 15.60 11.67
N LEU A 88 0.07 14.83 10.70
CA LEU A 88 -0.73 13.62 11.00
C LEU A 88 0.04 12.61 11.84
N PHE A 89 1.33 12.41 11.53
CA PHE A 89 2.14 11.44 12.27
C PHE A 89 2.40 11.87 13.71
N PHE A 90 2.60 13.17 13.96
CA PHE A 90 2.82 13.67 15.32
C PHE A 90 1.58 13.49 16.19
N TYR A 91 0.38 13.54 15.61
CA TYR A 91 -0.84 13.18 16.32
C TYR A 91 -0.87 11.71 16.76
N PHE A 92 -0.39 10.79 15.91
CA PHE A 92 -0.20 9.40 16.32
C PHE A 92 0.82 9.28 17.45
N LEU A 93 1.99 9.92 17.34
CA LEU A 93 3.01 9.89 18.39
C LEU A 93 2.44 10.39 19.74
N GLY A 94 1.76 11.53 19.74
CA GLY A 94 1.15 12.10 20.95
C GLY A 94 0.06 11.23 21.55
N PHE A 95 -0.73 10.54 20.72
CA PHE A 95 -1.72 9.56 21.21
C PHE A 95 -1.06 8.40 21.96
N PHE A 96 0.02 7.82 21.41
CA PHE A 96 0.73 6.73 22.08
C PHE A 96 1.46 7.19 23.34
N TYR A 97 2.01 8.41 23.34
CA TYR A 97 2.55 9.00 24.57
C TYR A 97 1.52 9.19 25.67
N LYS A 98 0.27 9.56 25.34
CA LYS A 98 -0.80 9.64 26.34
C LYS A 98 -1.14 8.29 26.97
N ILE A 99 -1.00 7.20 26.22
CA ILE A 99 -1.33 5.85 26.70
C ILE A 99 -0.17 5.22 27.47
N PHE A 100 1.04 5.33 26.94
CA PHE A 100 2.23 4.61 27.42
C PHE A 100 3.23 5.50 28.17
N SER A 101 2.84 6.75 28.45
CA SER A 101 3.71 7.79 29.02
C SER A 101 4.90 8.15 28.11
N PHE A 102 5.77 9.05 28.57
CA PHE A 102 6.95 9.51 27.83
C PHE A 102 8.09 8.48 27.82
N GLN A 103 7.81 7.29 27.31
CA GLN A 103 8.78 6.22 27.13
C GLN A 103 9.22 6.13 25.68
N GLU A 104 10.46 5.71 25.44
CA GLU A 104 11.00 5.55 24.09
C GLU A 104 10.21 4.51 23.28
N ILE A 105 9.77 3.43 23.93
CA ILE A 105 8.97 2.38 23.29
C ILE A 105 7.65 2.92 22.75
N ALA A 106 7.03 3.89 23.44
CA ALA A 106 5.76 4.49 23.03
C ALA A 106 5.85 5.15 21.65
N LEU A 107 7.00 5.74 21.31
CA LEU A 107 7.24 6.37 20.01
C LEU A 107 7.47 5.38 18.88
N LYS A 108 7.97 4.19 19.18
CA LYS A 108 8.30 3.17 18.18
C LYS A 108 7.08 2.35 17.77
N ILE A 109 6.10 2.22 18.68
CA ILE A 109 4.87 1.44 18.45
C ILE A 109 4.10 1.89 17.21
N PRO A 110 3.85 3.19 16.94
CA PRO A 110 3.18 3.65 15.72
C PRO A 110 3.80 3.08 14.44
N ASN A 111 5.12 3.21 14.31
CA ASN A 111 5.84 2.73 13.14
C ASN A 111 5.89 1.21 13.07
N PHE A 112 5.99 0.54 14.20
CA PHE A 112 5.86 -0.91 14.24
C PHE A 112 4.48 -1.38 13.71
N ILE A 113 3.40 -0.73 14.14
CA ILE A 113 2.04 -1.03 13.67
C ILE A 113 1.93 -0.77 12.17
N PHE A 114 2.32 0.42 11.69
CA PHE A 114 2.26 0.74 10.26
C PHE A 114 3.16 -0.17 9.43
N GLY A 115 4.33 -0.54 9.95
CA GLY A 115 5.26 -1.45 9.30
C GLY A 115 4.67 -2.86 9.13
N LEU A 116 4.04 -3.40 10.18
CA LEU A 116 3.36 -4.69 10.09
C LEU A 116 2.14 -4.64 9.17
N LEU A 117 1.34 -3.58 9.25
CA LEU A 117 0.17 -3.42 8.39
C LEU A 117 0.56 -3.27 6.92
N THR A 118 1.70 -2.62 6.63
CA THR A 118 2.26 -2.52 5.27
C THR A 118 2.58 -3.90 4.69
N VAL A 119 3.30 -4.72 5.45
CA VAL A 119 3.65 -6.11 5.10
C VAL A 119 2.37 -6.92 4.83
N PHE A 120 1.37 -6.79 5.71
CA PHE A 120 0.08 -7.46 5.56
C PHE A 120 -0.69 -7.03 4.30
N ILE A 121 -0.82 -5.72 4.05
CA ILE A 121 -1.54 -5.22 2.88
C ILE A 121 -0.81 -5.60 1.59
N LEU A 122 0.53 -5.53 1.57
CA LEU A 122 1.30 -5.95 0.41
C LEU A 122 1.03 -7.43 0.09
N TYR A 123 1.03 -8.30 1.11
CA TYR A 123 0.66 -9.71 0.93
C TYR A 123 -0.74 -9.85 0.31
N ARG A 124 -1.74 -9.16 0.88
CA ARG A 124 -3.13 -9.18 0.38
C ARG A 124 -3.23 -8.69 -1.07
N PHE A 125 -2.54 -7.60 -1.39
CA PHE A 125 -2.51 -7.01 -2.72
C PHE A 125 -1.95 -8.00 -3.77
N LEU A 126 -0.83 -8.65 -3.46
CA LEU A 126 -0.21 -9.62 -4.36
C LEU A 126 -1.08 -10.87 -4.57
N GLN A 127 -1.74 -11.35 -3.52
CA GLN A 127 -2.66 -12.49 -3.60
C GLN A 127 -3.88 -12.23 -4.48
N GLU A 128 -4.44 -11.03 -4.43
CA GLU A 128 -5.63 -10.66 -5.20
C GLU A 128 -5.31 -10.33 -6.67
N LYS A 129 -4.04 -10.07 -7.01
CA LYS A 129 -3.61 -9.66 -8.36
C LYS A 129 -2.80 -10.67 -9.15
N GLY A 130 -2.16 -11.64 -8.49
CA GLY A 130 -1.34 -12.63 -9.18
C GLY A 130 -2.14 -13.37 -10.26
N GLN A 131 -1.64 -13.36 -11.51
CA GLN A 131 -2.22 -14.13 -12.63
C GLN A 131 -2.31 -15.63 -12.31
N TYR A 132 -1.47 -16.07 -11.38
CA TYR A 132 -1.62 -17.28 -10.60
C TYR A 132 -1.67 -16.80 -9.16
N LYS A 133 -2.59 -17.34 -8.34
CA LYS A 133 -2.64 -17.16 -6.88
C LYS A 133 -1.38 -17.77 -6.24
N ASN A 134 -0.21 -17.31 -6.65
CA ASN A 134 1.10 -17.82 -6.30
C ASN A 134 1.42 -17.28 -4.92
N ARG A 135 0.90 -18.00 -3.93
CA ARG A 135 1.03 -17.63 -2.54
C ARG A 135 2.47 -17.64 -2.10
N LEU A 136 3.27 -18.59 -2.58
CA LEU A 136 4.71 -18.60 -2.36
C LEU A 136 5.37 -17.31 -2.86
N GLY A 137 5.07 -16.86 -4.08
CA GLY A 137 5.62 -15.60 -4.61
C GLY A 137 5.24 -14.38 -3.77
N SER A 138 3.99 -14.32 -3.29
CA SER A 138 3.53 -13.26 -2.40
C SER A 138 4.26 -13.29 -1.05
N LEU A 139 4.49 -14.49 -0.50
CA LEU A 139 5.22 -14.68 0.75
C LEU A 139 6.69 -14.29 0.61
N VAL A 140 7.35 -14.70 -0.48
CA VAL A 140 8.74 -14.34 -0.76
C VAL A 140 8.88 -12.82 -0.89
N ALA A 141 7.99 -12.14 -1.62
CA ALA A 141 8.05 -10.68 -1.75
C ALA A 141 7.92 -9.95 -0.40
N VAL A 142 6.99 -10.40 0.44
CA VAL A 142 6.74 -9.82 1.75
C VAL A 142 7.89 -10.13 2.72
N PHE A 143 8.45 -11.33 2.62
CA PHE A 143 9.66 -11.72 3.34
C PHE A 143 10.85 -10.82 2.93
N CYS A 144 11.09 -10.62 1.64
CA CYS A 144 12.14 -9.73 1.15
C CYS A 144 11.97 -8.28 1.65
N LEU A 145 10.74 -7.77 1.74
CA LEU A 145 10.48 -6.44 2.32
C LEU A 145 10.76 -6.42 3.82
N GLY A 146 10.21 -7.37 4.59
CA GLY A 146 10.35 -7.42 6.04
C GLY A 146 11.81 -7.63 6.49
N PHE A 147 12.60 -8.34 5.71
CA PHE A 147 14.03 -8.58 5.95
C PHE A 147 14.95 -7.55 5.28
N SER A 148 14.40 -6.57 4.56
CA SER A 148 15.22 -5.50 4.01
C SER A 148 15.81 -4.67 5.16
N PRO A 149 17.15 -4.55 5.26
CA PRO A 149 17.77 -3.75 6.31
C PRO A 149 17.29 -2.29 6.29
N ASN A 150 17.06 -1.76 5.09
CA ASN A 150 16.58 -0.40 4.93
C ASN A 150 15.17 -0.23 5.51
N TYR A 151 14.26 -1.17 5.24
CA TYR A 151 12.90 -1.14 5.79
C TYR A 151 12.91 -1.20 7.32
N GLN A 152 13.73 -2.07 7.90
CA GLN A 152 13.83 -2.23 9.35
C GLN A 152 14.39 -0.98 10.05
N VAL A 153 15.43 -0.37 9.47
CA VAL A 153 16.00 0.89 9.98
C VAL A 153 14.96 2.00 10.05
N HIS A 154 13.98 2.00 9.14
CA HIS A 154 12.90 2.98 9.16
C HIS A 154 11.80 2.65 10.16
N VAL A 155 11.45 1.36 10.29
CA VAL A 155 10.40 0.90 11.20
C VAL A 155 10.80 0.99 12.68
N ARG A 156 12.08 0.86 13.00
CA ARG A 156 12.56 0.89 14.41
C ARG A 156 12.48 2.27 15.07
N GLY A 157 12.46 3.35 14.30
CA GLY A 157 12.43 4.73 14.82
C GLY A 157 11.11 5.43 14.45
N PRO A 158 10.73 6.53 15.13
CA PRO A 158 9.53 7.28 14.81
C PRO A 158 9.75 8.16 13.56
N LEU A 159 9.91 7.56 12.38
CA LEU A 159 10.11 8.24 11.10
C LEU A 159 8.82 8.35 10.28
N LEU A 160 8.70 9.39 9.46
CA LEU A 160 7.53 9.67 8.62
C LEU A 160 7.37 8.70 7.43
N ASP A 161 8.46 8.05 6.99
CA ASP A 161 8.48 7.20 5.79
C ASP A 161 7.59 5.96 5.92
N VAL A 162 7.54 5.37 7.11
CA VAL A 162 6.80 4.13 7.36
C VAL A 162 5.29 4.32 7.19
N PRO A 163 4.65 5.30 7.87
CA PRO A 163 3.24 5.60 7.64
C PRO A 163 2.97 6.09 6.21
N LEU A 164 3.89 6.83 5.59
CA LEU A 164 3.76 7.25 4.20
C LEU A 164 3.64 6.03 3.25
N VAL A 165 4.56 5.07 3.38
CA VAL A 165 4.57 3.83 2.58
C VAL A 165 3.31 3.01 2.86
N PHE A 166 2.89 2.90 4.12
CA PHE A 166 1.66 2.22 4.50
C PHE A 166 0.43 2.80 3.79
N PHE A 167 0.16 4.09 3.97
CA PHE A 167 -1.00 4.75 3.37
C PHE A 167 -0.93 4.74 1.85
N SER A 168 0.27 4.81 1.28
CA SER A 168 0.51 4.67 -0.15
C SER A 168 0.07 3.31 -0.68
N ILE A 169 0.53 2.22 -0.06
CA ILE A 169 0.18 0.86 -0.49
C ILE A 169 -1.30 0.57 -0.22
N LEU A 170 -1.82 0.99 0.93
CA LEU A 170 -3.25 0.86 1.28
C LEU A 170 -4.13 1.54 0.24
N SER A 171 -3.78 2.75 -0.17
CA SER A 171 -4.54 3.48 -1.18
C SER A 171 -4.63 2.64 -2.46
N VAL A 172 -3.49 2.12 -2.93
CA VAL A 172 -3.39 1.39 -4.22
C VAL A 172 -4.19 0.11 -4.14
N TYR A 173 -4.04 -0.63 -3.04
CA TYR A 173 -4.82 -1.82 -2.75
C TYR A 173 -6.33 -1.55 -2.85
N LEU A 174 -6.82 -0.50 -2.19
CA LEU A 174 -8.24 -0.12 -2.19
C LEU A 174 -8.73 0.33 -3.57
N LEU A 175 -7.90 1.07 -4.32
CA LEU A 175 -8.22 1.47 -5.70
C LEU A 175 -8.45 0.23 -6.57
N PHE A 176 -7.58 -0.76 -6.43
CA PHE A 176 -7.61 -1.97 -7.25
C PHE A 176 -8.77 -2.91 -6.93
N GLN A 177 -9.35 -2.84 -5.73
CA GLN A 177 -10.57 -3.56 -5.38
C GLN A 177 -11.82 -3.02 -6.10
N ARG A 178 -11.75 -1.83 -6.72
CA ARG A 178 -12.84 -1.20 -7.50
C ARG A 178 -14.15 -0.95 -6.73
N LYS A 179 -14.18 -1.18 -5.42
CA LYS A 179 -15.33 -0.97 -4.53
C LYS A 179 -15.14 0.19 -3.55
N HIS A 180 -13.89 0.57 -3.28
CA HIS A 180 -13.53 1.44 -2.16
C HIS A 180 -12.79 2.70 -2.60
N TYR A 181 -13.27 3.38 -3.65
CA TYR A 181 -12.62 4.59 -4.19
C TYR A 181 -12.51 5.73 -3.16
N PHE A 182 -13.53 5.92 -2.33
CA PHE A 182 -13.51 6.93 -1.28
C PHE A 182 -12.42 6.64 -0.23
N LEU A 183 -12.33 5.40 0.25
CA LEU A 183 -11.29 4.99 1.21
C LEU A 183 -9.88 5.04 0.59
N SER A 184 -9.77 4.75 -0.70
CA SER A 184 -8.51 4.93 -1.44
C SER A 184 -8.09 6.41 -1.43
N GLY A 185 -9.02 7.33 -1.72
CA GLY A 185 -8.78 8.78 -1.64
C GLY A 185 -8.42 9.26 -0.23
N LEU A 186 -9.11 8.76 0.80
CA LEU A 186 -8.76 9.04 2.20
C LEU A 186 -7.35 8.56 2.55
N SER A 187 -6.94 7.39 2.04
CA SER A 187 -5.59 6.87 2.26
C SER A 187 -4.54 7.74 1.58
N VAL A 188 -4.82 8.25 0.37
CA VAL A 188 -3.95 9.23 -0.30
C VAL A 188 -3.86 10.53 0.50
N ALA A 189 -4.98 11.04 1.02
CA ALA A 189 -4.99 12.24 1.86
C ALA A 189 -4.18 12.02 3.15
N ALA A 190 -4.29 10.84 3.78
CA ALA A 190 -3.48 10.48 4.94
C ALA A 190 -1.99 10.43 4.60
N ALA A 191 -1.59 9.82 3.48
CA ALA A 191 -0.20 9.83 3.00
C ALA A 191 0.34 11.27 2.83
N PHE A 192 -0.47 12.16 2.23
CA PHE A 192 -0.11 13.56 2.05
C PHE A 192 0.00 14.30 3.40
N LEU A 193 -0.89 14.04 4.36
CA LEU A 193 -0.83 14.64 5.69
C LEU A 193 0.30 14.09 6.57
N THR A 194 0.96 13.00 6.16
CA THR A 194 2.15 12.45 6.82
C THR A 194 3.45 13.11 6.37
N LYS A 195 3.71 13.20 5.07
CA LYS A 195 5.01 13.70 4.55
C LYS A 195 4.89 14.72 3.41
N GLY A 196 3.68 15.25 3.19
CA GLY A 196 3.42 16.31 2.23
C GLY A 196 3.67 15.88 0.78
N THR A 197 4.48 16.67 0.09
CA THR A 197 4.74 16.54 -1.35
C THR A 197 5.55 15.30 -1.70
N GLU A 198 6.19 14.63 -0.74
CA GLU A 198 6.85 13.34 -0.99
C GLU A 198 5.84 12.22 -1.32
N GLY A 199 4.56 12.43 -1.02
CA GLY A 199 3.47 11.58 -1.53
C GLY A 199 3.07 11.88 -2.99
N LEU A 200 3.62 12.91 -3.65
CA LEU A 200 3.25 13.26 -5.03
C LEU A 200 3.60 12.18 -6.07
N PRO A 201 4.73 11.44 -5.99
CA PRO A 201 4.99 10.35 -6.91
C PRO A 201 3.87 9.29 -6.90
N LEU A 202 3.24 9.06 -5.74
CA LEU A 202 2.05 8.22 -5.64
C LEU A 202 0.90 8.81 -6.45
N LEU A 203 0.55 10.08 -6.22
CA LEU A 203 -0.49 10.77 -6.98
C LEU A 203 -0.21 10.77 -8.50
N GLY A 204 1.05 10.95 -8.90
CA GLY A 204 1.50 10.84 -10.29
C GLY A 204 1.27 9.44 -10.85
N ALA A 205 1.65 8.39 -10.11
CA ALA A 205 1.40 7.01 -10.51
C ALA A 205 -0.10 6.72 -10.68
N TYR A 206 -0.95 7.25 -9.79
CA TYR A 206 -2.40 7.16 -9.91
C TYR A 206 -2.93 7.84 -11.18
N ALA A 207 -2.48 9.06 -11.45
CA ALA A 207 -2.86 9.81 -12.63
C ALA A 207 -2.46 9.06 -13.91
N LEU A 208 -1.27 8.46 -13.95
CA LEU A 208 -0.80 7.64 -15.06
C LEU A 208 -1.64 6.37 -15.23
N ILE A 209 -1.90 5.62 -14.15
CA ILE A 209 -2.73 4.40 -14.20
C ILE A 209 -4.15 4.73 -14.67
N PHE A 210 -4.74 5.82 -14.18
CA PHE A 210 -6.06 6.26 -14.60
C PHE A 210 -6.09 6.67 -16.07
N SER A 211 -5.13 7.50 -16.50
CA SER A 211 -4.98 7.95 -17.89
C SER A 211 -4.78 6.77 -18.84
N TRP A 212 -3.94 5.81 -18.46
CA TRP A 212 -3.71 4.58 -19.21
C TRP A 212 -4.98 3.75 -19.37
N ASN A 213 -5.78 3.60 -18.31
CA ASN A 213 -7.04 2.86 -18.36
C ASN A 213 -8.08 3.55 -19.27
N LEU A 214 -8.15 4.88 -19.25
CA LEU A 214 -9.02 5.64 -20.16
C LEU A 214 -8.56 5.49 -21.62
N PHE A 215 -7.26 5.58 -21.85
CA PHE A 215 -6.66 5.41 -23.17
C PHE A 215 -6.92 4.01 -23.73
N ARG A 216 -6.70 2.96 -22.93
CA ARG A 216 -6.98 1.57 -23.31
C ARG A 216 -8.45 1.35 -23.67
N LYS A 217 -9.38 1.92 -22.89
CA LYS A 217 -10.83 1.85 -23.20
C LYS A 217 -11.18 2.55 -24.52
N ARG A 218 -10.57 3.71 -24.80
CA ARG A 218 -10.75 4.42 -26.08
C ARG A 218 -10.22 3.61 -27.26
N ILE A 219 -9.04 3.01 -27.15
CA ILE A 219 -8.50 2.12 -28.20
C ILE A 219 -9.44 0.93 -28.42
N LEU A 220 -9.85 0.25 -27.34
CA LEU A 220 -10.76 -0.89 -27.45
C LEU A 220 -12.11 -0.50 -28.07
N PHE A 221 -12.63 0.70 -27.77
CA PHE A 221 -13.83 1.24 -28.41
C PHE A 221 -13.63 1.50 -29.91
N LEU A 222 -12.50 2.07 -30.30
CA LEU A 222 -12.15 2.30 -31.71
C LEU A 222 -11.94 0.98 -32.48
N CYS A 223 -11.31 -0.01 -31.86
CA CYS A 223 -11.12 -1.35 -32.43
C CYS A 223 -12.40 -2.21 -32.43
N SER A 224 -13.36 -1.90 -31.55
CA SER A 224 -14.62 -2.64 -31.40
C SER A 224 -15.65 -2.33 -32.48
N GLY A 225 -15.42 -1.34 -33.36
CA GLY A 225 -16.06 -1.25 -34.68
C GLY A 225 -17.59 -1.44 -34.73
N ASN A 226 -18.36 -0.98 -33.74
CA ASN A 226 -19.82 -1.03 -33.84
C ASN A 226 -20.35 0.29 -34.38
N SER A 227 -20.33 0.41 -35.71
CA SER A 227 -20.56 1.64 -36.48
C SER A 227 -22.02 2.17 -36.46
N LYS A 228 -22.96 1.56 -35.72
CA LYS A 228 -24.40 1.90 -35.88
C LYS A 228 -25.06 2.74 -34.79
N ASN A 229 -24.45 2.94 -33.62
CA ASN A 229 -25.08 3.72 -32.54
C ASN A 229 -24.21 4.87 -32.00
N ALA A 230 -23.24 5.35 -32.78
CA ALA A 230 -22.21 6.28 -32.35
C ALA A 230 -22.66 7.74 -32.11
N PHE A 231 -23.95 8.04 -32.05
CA PHE A 231 -24.42 9.41 -31.88
C PHE A 231 -25.48 9.57 -30.79
N LEU A 232 -25.17 9.21 -29.54
CA LEU A 232 -25.94 9.67 -28.37
C LEU A 232 -25.05 9.79 -27.12
N VAL A 233 -24.01 10.62 -27.18
CA VAL A 233 -23.43 11.25 -25.98
C VAL A 233 -23.28 12.74 -26.27
N GLY A 234 -24.42 13.42 -26.28
CA GLY A 234 -24.52 14.86 -26.47
C GLY A 234 -25.95 15.31 -26.23
N ASN A 235 -26.23 15.75 -25.00
CA ASN A 235 -27.34 16.65 -24.59
C ASN A 235 -28.73 16.43 -25.24
N PRO A 236 -29.72 15.85 -24.53
CA PRO A 236 -30.99 15.41 -25.13
C PRO A 236 -32.02 16.51 -25.48
N GLN A 237 -31.63 17.78 -25.64
CA GLN A 237 -32.62 18.88 -25.81
C GLN A 237 -32.55 19.71 -27.09
N ARG A 238 -31.64 19.44 -28.04
CA ARG A 238 -31.67 20.14 -29.34
C ARG A 238 -31.18 19.27 -30.48
N VAL A 239 -32.06 18.49 -31.09
CA VAL A 239 -31.87 18.07 -32.48
C VAL A 239 -33.20 18.21 -33.21
N MET A 240 -33.29 19.31 -33.98
CA MET A 240 -34.32 19.56 -34.97
C MET A 240 -34.14 18.51 -36.08
N VAL A 241 -35.17 17.69 -36.29
CA VAL A 241 -35.17 16.64 -37.32
C VAL A 241 -35.36 17.30 -38.69
N VAL A 242 -34.27 17.48 -39.44
CA VAL A 242 -34.36 17.78 -40.87
C VAL A 242 -34.48 16.44 -41.61
N ARG A 243 -35.70 16.11 -42.04
CA ARG A 243 -35.96 15.02 -42.99
C ARG A 243 -35.42 15.44 -44.36
N VAL A 244 -34.34 14.82 -44.81
CA VAL A 244 -33.99 14.84 -46.23
C VAL A 244 -34.69 13.63 -46.87
N SER A 245 -35.78 13.92 -47.57
CA SER A 245 -36.46 12.96 -48.46
C SER A 245 -35.61 12.76 -49.71
N LEU A 246 -35.08 11.56 -49.89
CA LEU A 246 -34.57 11.10 -51.18
C LEU A 246 -35.78 10.72 -52.04
N ILE A 247 -35.99 11.45 -53.13
CA ILE A 247 -36.88 11.09 -54.24
C ILE A 247 -36.02 10.28 -55.24
N PRO A 248 -36.57 9.20 -55.84
CA PRO A 248 -35.83 8.28 -56.73
C PRO A 248 -35.27 8.93 -57.99
#